data_AF-A0A074KSD6-F1
#
_entry.id   AF-A0A074KSD6-F1
#
_cell.length_a   1.000
_cell.length_b   1.000
_cell.length_c   1.000
_cell.angle_alpha   90.00
_cell.angle_beta   90.00
_cell.angle_gamma   90.00
#
_symmetry.space_group_name_H-M   'P 1'
#
loop_
_entity.id
_entity.type
_entity.pdbx_description
1 polymer ?
#
loop_
_entity_poly.entity_id
_entity_poly.type
_entity_poly.pdbx_seq_one_letter_code
_entity_poly.pdbx_strand_id
1 'polypeptide(L)'
;MAFAPVVIFSYNRLDSLNRTIESLNKCYGSNNLNVYVFSDAGKNFNDSVLVSEVREYLKSIKYFKSIKIFEASVNMGLARSIISGISKVLEYNDRVIVLEDDLILSLNFLYYMNESLDYYSNNSNVLSISGYSPKIAVPVLYSYDSFSALRSTSWGWATWKDRWQRVDWELINKNPLFNSPFEVYKFYTLGFNLLPMLLKQKNGKINSWAIRFLLHQFKNKLYSIYPVKSKVLNIGFGIDATHTKSNFYYNDELDQSENTTFKFNSVIEEDKAISTLFYKNYSFKQYIINKIKSLV
;
A
#
# COMPACT_ATOMS: atom_id res chain seq x y z
N MET A 1 20.90 3.78 -10.49
CA MET A 1 19.64 3.93 -9.74
C MET A 1 19.96 4.10 -8.26
N ALA A 2 19.39 5.12 -7.59
CA ALA A 2 19.50 5.28 -6.15
C ALA A 2 18.27 4.67 -5.47
N PHE A 3 18.46 3.84 -4.45
CA PHE A 3 17.33 3.20 -3.76
C PHE A 3 16.63 4.18 -2.83
N ALA A 4 15.31 4.32 -3.00
CA ALA A 4 14.44 5.05 -2.09
C ALA A 4 14.51 4.45 -0.67
N PRO A 5 14.37 5.28 0.38
CA PRO A 5 14.22 4.76 1.73
C PRO A 5 12.95 3.92 1.83
N VAL A 6 13.03 2.86 2.64
CA VAL A 6 11.88 2.01 2.97
C VAL A 6 11.40 2.37 4.36
N VAL A 7 10.10 2.59 4.51
CA VAL A 7 9.44 2.84 5.78
C VAL A 7 8.55 1.65 6.11
N ILE A 8 8.72 1.10 7.31
CA ILE A 8 7.95 -0.04 7.80
C ILE A 8 7.15 0.42 9.02
N PHE A 9 5.84 0.16 9.00
CA PHE A 9 4.98 0.38 10.15
C PHE A 9 4.69 -0.95 10.84
N SER A 10 4.97 -1.03 12.14
CA SER A 10 4.78 -2.24 12.93
C SER A 10 4.00 -1.99 14.22
N TYR A 11 3.33 -3.03 14.70
CA TYR A 11 2.64 -3.01 16.00
C TYR A 11 3.01 -4.23 16.85
N ASN A 12 2.14 -5.24 16.92
CA ASN A 12 2.22 -6.35 17.86
C ASN A 12 2.29 -7.74 17.18
N ARG A 13 2.63 -7.81 15.89
CA ARG A 13 2.66 -9.06 15.09
C ARG A 13 4.09 -9.46 14.72
N LEU A 14 4.84 -10.02 15.66
CA LEU A 14 6.25 -10.37 15.47
C LEU A 14 6.47 -11.36 14.30
N ASP A 15 5.68 -12.44 14.21
CA ASP A 15 5.86 -13.44 13.14
C ASP A 15 5.68 -12.82 11.74
N SER A 16 4.58 -12.08 11.54
CA SER A 16 4.30 -11.42 10.27
C SER A 16 5.39 -10.39 9.93
N LEU A 17 5.81 -9.59 10.92
CA LEU A 17 6.87 -8.60 10.73
C LEU A 17 8.18 -9.27 10.34
N ASN A 18 8.57 -10.35 11.02
CA ASN A 18 9.78 -11.10 10.73
C ASN A 18 9.77 -11.61 9.29
N ARG A 19 8.65 -12.19 8.84
CA ARG A 19 8.49 -12.66 7.47
C ARG A 19 8.57 -11.52 6.45
N THR A 20 7.99 -10.36 6.76
CA THR A 20 8.09 -9.15 5.92
C THR A 20 9.54 -8.71 5.77
N ILE A 21 10.24 -8.54 6.90
CA ILE A 21 11.64 -8.13 6.98
C ILE A 21 12.57 -9.12 6.26
N GLU A 22 12.38 -10.42 6.45
CA GLU A 22 13.16 -11.46 5.77
C GLU A 22 12.91 -11.47 4.25
N SER A 23 11.67 -11.24 3.80
CA SER A 23 11.39 -11.11 2.36
C SER A 23 12.01 -9.84 1.76
N LEU A 24 12.05 -8.74 2.53
CA LEU A 24 12.76 -7.51 2.15
C LEU A 24 14.27 -7.72 2.08
N ASN A 25 14.85 -8.46 3.02
CA ASN A 25 16.27 -8.80 3.01
C ASN A 25 16.67 -9.60 1.76
N LYS A 26 15.78 -10.47 1.28
CA LYS A 26 15.99 -11.28 0.07
C LYS A 26 15.84 -10.51 -1.23
N CYS A 27 15.22 -9.33 -1.22
CA CYS A 27 15.06 -8.53 -2.42
C CYS A 27 16.40 -8.11 -3.01
N TYR A 28 16.50 -8.08 -4.34
CA TYR A 28 17.69 -7.58 -5.02
C TYR A 28 17.95 -6.11 -4.66
N GLY A 29 19.16 -5.84 -4.16
CA GLY A 29 19.59 -4.51 -3.73
C GLY A 29 19.21 -4.13 -2.29
N SER A 30 18.67 -5.06 -1.49
CA SER A 30 18.27 -4.84 -0.08
C SER A 30 19.39 -4.26 0.80
N ASN A 31 20.63 -4.69 0.60
CA ASN A 31 21.81 -4.22 1.31
C ASN A 31 22.10 -2.71 1.13
N ASN A 32 21.48 -2.05 0.14
CA ASN A 32 21.63 -0.61 -0.10
C ASN A 32 20.57 0.25 0.61
N LEU A 33 19.61 -0.37 1.29
CA LEU A 33 18.45 0.33 1.84
C LEU A 33 18.75 1.10 3.14
N ASN A 34 18.30 2.35 3.17
CA ASN A 34 18.03 3.04 4.43
C ASN A 34 16.60 2.68 4.86
N VAL A 35 16.47 1.98 5.97
CA VAL A 35 15.18 1.53 6.52
C VAL A 35 14.81 2.38 7.72
N TYR A 36 13.58 2.89 7.73
CA TYR A 36 12.99 3.54 8.88
C TYR A 36 11.83 2.70 9.39
N VAL A 37 11.79 2.42 10.68
CA VAL A 37 10.71 1.64 11.28
C VAL A 37 9.96 2.49 12.29
N PHE A 38 8.65 2.56 12.16
CA PHE A 38 7.77 3.21 13.13
C PHE A 38 6.98 2.13 13.86
N SER A 39 7.35 1.90 15.12
CA SER A 39 6.69 0.94 16.01
C SER A 39 5.75 1.70 16.94
N ASP A 40 4.45 1.45 16.83
CA ASP A 40 3.45 2.09 17.70
C ASP A 40 3.55 1.57 19.16
N ALA A 41 2.89 2.21 20.12
CA ALA A 41 2.85 1.73 21.51
C ALA A 41 1.62 0.83 21.74
N GLY A 42 1.68 -0.13 22.67
CA GLY A 42 0.54 -0.98 23.00
C GLY A 42 -0.69 -0.19 23.49
N LYS A 43 -1.89 -0.58 23.08
CA LYS A 43 -3.16 0.03 23.57
C LYS A 43 -3.49 -0.37 25.01
N ASN A 44 -2.97 -1.51 25.43
CA ASN A 44 -3.18 -2.11 26.75
C ASN A 44 -1.91 -2.88 27.14
N PHE A 45 -1.92 -3.46 28.34
CA PHE A 45 -0.77 -4.20 28.86
C PHE A 45 -0.35 -5.36 27.97
N ASN A 46 -1.30 -6.20 27.51
CA ASN A 46 -1.00 -7.35 26.66
C ASN A 46 -0.36 -6.92 25.32
N ASP A 47 -0.93 -5.90 24.68
CA ASP A 47 -0.34 -5.34 23.46
C ASP A 47 1.06 -4.76 23.72
N SER A 48 1.31 -4.18 24.90
CA SER A 48 2.61 -3.61 25.24
C SER A 48 3.71 -4.67 25.37
N VAL A 49 3.37 -5.86 25.88
CA VAL A 49 4.29 -7.02 25.92
C VAL A 49 4.68 -7.44 24.50
N LEU A 50 3.70 -7.64 23.61
CA LEU A 50 3.93 -8.04 22.22
C LEU A 50 4.70 -6.97 21.43
N VAL A 51 4.40 -5.69 21.64
CA VAL A 51 5.15 -4.56 21.06
C VAL A 51 6.60 -4.55 21.53
N SER A 52 6.86 -4.89 22.80
CA SER A 52 8.23 -4.99 23.33
C SER A 52 9.02 -6.07 22.59
N GLU A 53 8.43 -7.25 22.36
CA GLU A 53 9.07 -8.32 21.59
C GLU A 53 9.39 -7.89 20.16
N VAL A 54 8.45 -7.20 19.50
CA VAL A 54 8.65 -6.59 18.17
C VAL A 54 9.83 -5.62 18.18
N ARG A 55 9.93 -4.74 19.18
CA ARG A 55 11.00 -3.74 19.27
C ARG A 55 12.37 -4.37 19.52
N GLU A 56 12.44 -5.40 20.35
CA GLU A 56 13.70 -6.14 20.57
C GLU A 56 14.15 -6.86 19.29
N TYR A 57 13.23 -7.51 18.56
CA TYR A 57 13.53 -8.09 17.26
C TYR A 57 14.06 -7.04 16.27
N LEU A 58 13.41 -5.88 16.17
CA LEU A 58 13.85 -4.82 15.25
C LEU A 58 15.28 -4.33 15.53
N LYS A 59 15.69 -4.25 16.80
CA LYS A 59 17.06 -3.86 17.20
C LYS A 59 18.12 -4.88 16.79
N SER A 60 17.73 -6.14 16.60
CA SER A 60 18.63 -7.23 16.20
C SER A 60 19.04 -7.18 14.72
N ILE A 61 18.30 -6.47 13.87
CA ILE A 61 18.53 -6.41 12.42
C ILE A 61 19.80 -5.61 12.10
N LYS A 62 20.72 -6.18 11.30
CA LYS A 62 22.03 -5.57 10.95
C LYS A 62 22.41 -5.59 9.47
N TYR A 63 21.59 -6.17 8.59
CA TYR A 63 21.97 -6.45 7.19
C TYR A 63 21.54 -5.37 6.17
N PHE A 64 20.77 -4.35 6.57
CA PHE A 64 20.50 -3.18 5.73
C PHE A 64 21.61 -2.13 5.86
N LYS A 65 21.75 -1.25 4.86
CA LYS A 65 22.71 -0.13 4.90
C LYS A 65 22.55 0.71 6.17
N SER A 66 21.31 1.02 6.53
CA SER A 66 20.98 1.59 7.85
C SER A 66 19.58 1.21 8.26
N ILE A 67 19.36 1.12 9.57
CA ILE A 67 18.03 0.98 10.17
C ILE A 67 17.86 2.01 11.28
N LYS A 68 16.77 2.78 11.24
CA LYS A 68 16.41 3.74 12.28
C LYS A 68 15.02 3.44 12.80
N ILE A 69 14.93 3.14 14.09
CA ILE A 69 13.68 2.75 14.75
C ILE A 69 13.14 3.95 15.52
N PHE A 70 11.85 4.24 15.31
CA PHE A 70 11.08 5.23 16.04
C PHE A 70 10.01 4.51 16.85
N GLU A 71 10.21 4.51 18.16
CA GLU A 71 9.28 3.92 19.11
C GLU A 71 8.30 4.98 19.62
N ALA A 72 7.01 4.78 19.39
CA ALA A 72 6.00 5.66 19.95
C ALA A 72 5.89 5.46 21.47
N SER A 73 5.75 6.55 22.21
CA SER A 73 5.52 6.53 23.66
C SER A 73 4.06 6.24 24.02
N VAL A 74 3.12 6.52 23.11
CA VAL A 74 1.68 6.28 23.27
C VAL A 74 1.11 5.70 21.99
N ASN A 75 0.03 4.92 22.08
CA ASN A 75 -0.63 4.37 20.90
C ASN A 75 -1.21 5.51 20.05
N MET A 76 -0.62 5.74 18.88
CA MET A 76 -1.06 6.77 17.94
C MET A 76 -2.23 6.31 17.06
N GLY A 77 -2.33 4.99 16.85
CA GLY A 77 -3.22 4.38 15.89
C GLY A 77 -2.72 4.51 14.45
N LEU A 78 -3.23 3.64 13.58
CA LEU A 78 -2.71 3.41 12.23
C LEU A 78 -2.59 4.67 11.39
N ALA A 79 -3.66 5.45 11.24
CA ALA A 79 -3.63 6.61 10.34
C ALA A 79 -2.66 7.70 10.80
N ARG A 80 -2.60 7.99 12.10
CA ARG A 80 -1.68 9.01 12.63
C ARG A 80 -0.23 8.53 12.53
N SER A 81 0.02 7.25 12.83
CA SER A 81 1.34 6.64 12.69
C SER A 81 1.84 6.75 11.24
N ILE A 82 1.03 6.31 10.28
CA ILE A 82 1.39 6.35 8.85
C ILE A 82 1.61 7.79 8.37
N ILE A 83 0.66 8.68 8.65
CA ILE A 83 0.74 10.06 8.14
C ILE A 83 1.97 10.78 8.69
N SER A 84 2.21 10.69 10.00
CA SER A 84 3.35 11.35 10.63
C SER A 84 4.69 10.71 10.28
N GLY A 85 4.76 9.37 10.22
CA GLY A 85 5.99 8.65 9.93
C GLY A 85 6.48 8.87 8.49
N ILE A 86 5.57 8.81 7.51
CA ILE A 86 5.90 9.13 6.12
C ILE A 86 6.34 10.58 5.99
N SER A 87 5.61 11.52 6.60
CA SER A 87 5.94 12.95 6.55
C SER A 87 7.35 13.20 7.11
N LYS A 88 7.70 12.58 8.23
CA LYS A 88 9.03 12.69 8.86
C LYS A 88 10.15 12.19 7.95
N VAL A 89 9.94 11.09 7.23
CA VAL A 89 10.96 10.54 6.32
C VAL A 89 11.11 11.42 5.08
N LEU A 90 10.00 11.95 4.56
CA LEU A 90 9.99 12.85 3.41
C LEU A 90 10.51 14.27 3.72
N GLU A 91 10.75 14.64 4.98
CA GLU A 91 11.48 15.86 5.32
C GLU A 91 12.87 15.87 4.66
N TYR A 92 13.55 14.72 4.64
CA TYR A 92 14.94 14.55 4.19
C TYR A 92 15.09 13.73 2.91
N ASN A 93 13.99 13.23 2.34
CA ASN A 93 14.01 12.37 1.16
C ASN A 93 12.94 12.81 0.17
N ASP A 94 13.25 12.76 -1.12
CA ASP A 94 12.30 13.18 -2.17
C ASP A 94 11.24 12.10 -2.46
N ARG A 95 11.44 10.88 -1.95
CA ARG A 95 10.57 9.72 -2.19
C ARG A 95 10.69 8.69 -1.10
N VAL A 96 9.72 7.78 -1.05
CA VAL A 96 9.64 6.74 -0.04
C VAL A 96 8.89 5.52 -0.55
N ILE A 97 9.35 4.33 -0.16
CA ILE A 97 8.62 3.07 -0.27
C ILE A 97 8.06 2.74 1.12
N VAL A 98 6.80 2.31 1.19
CA VAL A 98 6.05 2.11 2.44
C VAL A 98 5.55 0.66 2.50
N LEU A 99 5.84 -0.01 3.61
CA LEU A 99 5.43 -1.37 3.91
C LEU A 99 4.70 -1.43 5.27
N GLU A 100 3.71 -2.30 5.35
CA GLU A 100 3.09 -2.74 6.61
C GLU A 100 3.76 -4.05 7.06
N ASP A 101 3.51 -4.48 8.30
CA ASP A 101 4.15 -5.64 8.93
C ASP A 101 3.65 -7.01 8.45
N ASP A 102 2.80 -7.06 7.42
CA ASP A 102 2.15 -8.27 6.94
C ASP A 102 2.23 -8.47 5.42
N LEU A 103 3.38 -8.14 4.83
CA LEU A 103 3.63 -8.22 3.40
C LEU A 103 4.83 -9.11 3.05
N ILE A 104 4.63 -10.10 2.18
CA ILE A 104 5.74 -10.85 1.57
C ILE A 104 6.08 -10.22 0.22
N LEU A 105 7.35 -9.94 -0.01
CA LEU A 105 7.84 -9.26 -1.22
C LEU A 105 8.40 -10.26 -2.25
N SER A 106 8.25 -9.94 -3.53
CA SER A 106 8.96 -10.63 -4.62
C SER A 106 10.43 -10.22 -4.63
N LEU A 107 11.32 -11.08 -5.14
CA LEU A 107 12.77 -10.79 -5.20
C LEU A 107 13.08 -9.49 -5.97
N ASN A 108 12.27 -9.17 -6.97
CA ASN A 108 12.40 -7.98 -7.80
C ASN A 108 11.60 -6.76 -7.32
N PHE A 109 10.96 -6.81 -6.14
CA PHE A 109 10.13 -5.72 -5.62
C PHE A 109 10.85 -4.37 -5.62
N LEU A 110 12.07 -4.31 -5.06
CA LEU A 110 12.80 -3.05 -4.93
C LEU A 110 13.18 -2.45 -6.29
N TYR A 111 13.53 -3.28 -7.28
CA TYR A 111 13.83 -2.79 -8.63
C TYR A 111 12.58 -2.22 -9.29
N TYR A 112 11.46 -2.92 -9.22
CA TYR A 112 10.19 -2.43 -9.77
C TYR A 112 9.81 -1.08 -9.17
N MET A 113 9.87 -0.96 -7.84
CA MET A 113 9.49 0.27 -7.14
C MET A 113 10.43 1.43 -7.51
N ASN A 114 11.74 1.21 -7.53
CA ASN A 114 12.70 2.28 -7.80
C ASN A 114 12.73 2.69 -9.27
N GLU A 115 12.69 1.75 -10.22
CA GLU A 115 12.60 2.11 -11.63
C GLU A 115 11.28 2.83 -11.95
N SER A 116 10.17 2.44 -11.34
CA SER A 116 8.90 3.18 -11.46
C SER A 116 8.99 4.59 -10.87
N LEU A 117 9.60 4.75 -9.69
CA LEU A 117 9.79 6.04 -9.05
C LEU A 117 10.70 6.98 -9.86
N ASP A 118 11.72 6.42 -10.52
CA ASP A 118 12.58 7.15 -11.45
C ASP A 118 11.81 7.55 -12.72
N TYR A 119 11.13 6.58 -13.36
CA TYR A 119 10.43 6.77 -14.64
C TYR A 119 9.30 7.80 -14.56
N TYR A 120 8.47 7.74 -13.51
CA TYR A 120 7.32 8.63 -13.34
C TYR A 120 7.64 9.88 -12.49
N SER A 121 8.91 10.12 -12.15
CA SER A 121 9.34 11.23 -11.29
C SER A 121 8.81 12.60 -11.74
N ASN A 122 8.84 12.87 -13.06
CA ASN A 122 8.40 14.13 -13.66
C ASN A 122 6.92 14.16 -14.07
N ASN A 123 6.17 13.07 -13.88
CA ASN A 123 4.75 13.02 -14.22
C ASN A 123 3.88 13.27 -12.97
N SER A 124 3.44 14.51 -12.80
CA SER A 124 2.66 14.91 -11.63
C SER A 124 1.24 14.32 -11.55
N ASN A 125 0.77 13.66 -12.61
CA ASN A 125 -0.52 12.96 -12.62
C ASN A 125 -0.44 11.59 -11.92
N VAL A 126 0.78 11.08 -11.67
CA VAL A 126 1.01 9.86 -10.90
C VAL A 126 1.14 10.21 -9.42
N LEU A 127 0.17 9.78 -8.62
CA LEU A 127 0.13 9.98 -7.17
C LEU A 127 1.02 8.97 -6.44
N SER A 128 1.00 7.70 -6.87
CA SER A 128 1.72 6.63 -6.20
C SER A 128 2.05 5.46 -7.12
N ILE A 129 3.05 4.68 -6.72
CA ILE A 129 3.37 3.37 -7.29
C ILE A 129 2.83 2.32 -6.32
N SER A 130 2.07 1.36 -6.82
CA SER A 130 1.64 0.17 -6.09
C SER A 130 2.65 -0.95 -6.29
N GLY A 131 2.93 -1.72 -5.26
CA GLY A 131 3.58 -3.03 -5.35
C GLY A 131 2.57 -4.16 -5.42
N TYR A 132 1.31 -3.92 -5.05
CA TYR A 132 0.23 -4.88 -5.17
C TYR A 132 -0.47 -4.82 -6.52
N SER A 133 -0.98 -5.96 -6.99
CA SER A 133 -1.99 -6.01 -8.05
C SER A 133 -2.88 -7.24 -7.88
N PRO A 134 -4.21 -7.11 -8.00
CA PRO A 134 -5.07 -8.27 -8.02
C PRO A 134 -4.80 -9.09 -9.29
N LYS A 135 -5.01 -10.40 -9.24
CA LYS A 135 -4.86 -11.24 -10.43
C LYS A 135 -5.79 -10.77 -11.57
N ILE A 136 -5.19 -10.41 -12.70
CA ILE A 136 -5.88 -10.02 -13.92
C ILE A 136 -5.39 -10.87 -15.10
N ALA A 137 -6.32 -11.26 -15.98
CA ALA A 137 -6.00 -11.97 -17.21
C ALA A 137 -5.53 -10.97 -18.28
N VAL A 138 -4.27 -10.55 -18.20
CA VAL A 138 -3.71 -9.53 -19.08
C VAL A 138 -3.79 -9.96 -20.55
N PRO A 139 -4.28 -9.10 -21.47
CA PRO A 139 -4.32 -9.40 -22.89
C PRO A 139 -2.93 -9.71 -23.46
N VAL A 140 -2.85 -10.68 -24.37
CA VAL A 140 -1.58 -11.14 -24.98
C VAL A 140 -0.78 -10.01 -25.63
N LEU A 141 -1.46 -9.01 -26.19
CA LEU A 141 -0.82 -7.87 -26.85
C LEU A 141 -0.39 -6.75 -25.88
N TYR A 142 -0.74 -6.85 -24.60
CA TYR A 142 -0.31 -5.89 -23.60
C TYR A 142 1.18 -6.10 -23.29
N SER A 143 1.99 -5.08 -23.56
CA SER A 143 3.45 -5.22 -23.60
C SER A 143 4.19 -4.44 -22.52
N TYR A 144 3.47 -3.93 -21.51
CA TYR A 144 4.04 -3.19 -20.38
C TYR A 144 3.98 -4.05 -19.11
N ASP A 145 4.93 -3.83 -18.20
CA ASP A 145 4.98 -4.49 -16.89
C ASP A 145 4.08 -3.79 -15.85
N SER A 146 3.52 -2.64 -16.19
CA SER A 146 2.62 -1.86 -15.34
C SER A 146 1.41 -1.32 -16.09
N PHE A 147 0.39 -0.87 -15.36
CA PHE A 147 -0.76 -0.14 -15.87
C PHE A 147 -1.20 0.96 -14.89
N SER A 148 -1.90 1.97 -15.39
CA SER A 148 -2.44 3.06 -14.56
C SER A 148 -3.86 2.74 -14.10
N ALA A 149 -4.21 3.10 -12.87
CA ALA A 149 -5.56 2.96 -12.32
C ALA A 149 -5.93 4.18 -11.46
N LEU A 150 -7.22 4.52 -11.43
CA LEU A 150 -7.79 5.58 -10.58
C LEU A 150 -8.06 5.15 -9.13
N ARG A 151 -7.42 4.07 -8.68
CA ARG A 151 -7.54 3.53 -7.32
C ARG A 151 -6.16 3.31 -6.74
N SER A 152 -5.90 3.80 -5.53
CA SER A 152 -4.69 3.51 -4.75
C SER A 152 -4.88 2.27 -3.87
N THR A 153 -3.76 1.68 -3.43
CA THR A 153 -3.69 0.59 -2.45
C THR A 153 -2.84 1.01 -1.25
N SER A 154 -3.00 0.30 -0.13
CA SER A 154 -2.10 0.40 1.03
C SER A 154 -1.05 -0.72 1.08
N TRP A 155 -1.17 -1.76 0.24
CA TRP A 155 -0.28 -2.92 0.28
C TRP A 155 0.98 -2.67 -0.54
N GLY A 156 2.05 -2.29 0.17
CA GLY A 156 3.39 -2.07 -0.38
C GLY A 156 3.39 -1.04 -1.50
N TRP A 157 3.63 0.22 -1.20
CA TRP A 157 3.46 1.30 -2.17
C TRP A 157 4.54 2.36 -2.03
N ALA A 158 4.62 3.29 -2.96
CA ALA A 158 5.56 4.39 -2.91
C ALA A 158 4.96 5.68 -3.42
N THR A 159 5.54 6.79 -2.98
CA THR A 159 5.19 8.12 -3.44
C THR A 159 6.39 9.05 -3.31
N TRP A 160 6.23 10.28 -3.76
CA TRP A 160 7.24 11.32 -3.67
C TRP A 160 6.77 12.44 -2.76
N LYS A 161 7.73 13.21 -2.25
CA LYS A 161 7.53 14.31 -1.31
C LYS A 161 6.50 15.32 -1.80
N ASP A 162 6.63 15.77 -3.04
CA ASP A 162 5.73 16.77 -3.63
C ASP A 162 4.29 16.25 -3.79
N ARG A 163 4.10 14.95 -4.00
CA ARG A 163 2.77 14.31 -4.10
C ARG A 163 2.16 14.19 -2.71
N TRP A 164 2.95 13.68 -1.77
CA TRP A 164 2.53 13.49 -0.38
C TRP A 164 2.09 14.78 0.30
N GLN A 165 2.85 15.86 0.10
CA GLN A 165 2.55 17.18 0.67
C GLN A 165 1.26 17.81 0.11
N ARG A 166 0.83 17.40 -1.09
CA ARG A 166 -0.42 17.89 -1.71
C ARG A 166 -1.67 17.17 -1.22
N VAL A 167 -1.54 16.06 -0.48
CA VAL A 167 -2.69 15.29 -0.02
C VAL A 167 -3.51 16.11 0.98
N ASP A 168 -4.74 16.45 0.57
CA ASP A 168 -5.76 17.05 1.43
C ASP A 168 -6.38 15.97 2.31
N TRP A 169 -5.78 15.75 3.48
CA TRP A 169 -6.25 14.77 4.46
C TRP A 169 -7.63 15.14 5.04
N GLU A 170 -8.01 16.41 5.04
CA GLU A 170 -9.27 16.92 5.59
C GLU A 170 -10.39 16.98 4.56
N LEU A 171 -10.11 16.64 3.29
CA LEU A 171 -11.05 16.61 2.18
C LEU A 171 -12.35 15.84 2.50
N ILE A 172 -12.24 14.79 3.30
CA ILE A 172 -13.38 13.97 3.72
C ILE A 172 -14.42 14.74 4.54
N ASN A 173 -14.02 15.84 5.20
CA ASN A 173 -14.87 16.66 6.03
C ASN A 173 -15.69 17.68 5.23
N LYS A 174 -15.40 17.89 3.93
CA LYS A 174 -16.16 18.82 3.08
C LYS A 174 -17.64 18.44 2.95
N ASN A 175 -18.48 19.47 2.77
CA ASN A 175 -19.91 19.36 2.52
C ASN A 175 -20.31 20.35 1.40
N PRO A 176 -20.90 19.89 0.28
CA PRO A 176 -21.09 18.48 -0.07
C PRO A 176 -19.76 17.77 -0.34
N LEU A 177 -19.68 16.48 -0.03
CA LEU A 177 -18.48 15.69 -0.33
C LEU A 177 -18.39 15.35 -1.83
N PHE A 178 -19.54 15.21 -2.49
CA PHE A 178 -19.68 14.98 -3.93
C PHE A 178 -20.65 16.01 -4.51
N ASN A 179 -20.32 16.54 -5.68
CA ASN A 179 -21.08 17.62 -6.32
C ASN A 179 -22.27 17.11 -7.15
N SER A 180 -22.36 15.79 -7.38
CA SER A 180 -23.48 15.18 -8.11
C SER A 180 -23.63 13.68 -7.82
N PRO A 181 -24.82 13.09 -8.05
CA PRO A 181 -25.01 11.64 -8.02
C PRO A 181 -24.08 10.88 -8.99
N PHE A 182 -23.76 11.49 -10.14
CA PHE A 182 -22.83 10.90 -11.11
C PHE A 182 -21.41 10.77 -10.56
N GLU A 183 -20.97 11.74 -9.75
CA GLU A 183 -19.66 11.68 -9.09
C GLU A 183 -19.63 10.57 -8.01
N VAL A 184 -20.71 10.40 -7.26
CA VAL A 184 -20.87 9.28 -6.31
C VAL A 184 -20.79 7.94 -7.05
N TYR A 185 -21.47 7.82 -8.20
CA TYR A 185 -21.43 6.63 -9.03
C TYR A 185 -20.00 6.32 -9.51
N LYS A 186 -19.26 7.33 -10.02
CA LYS A 186 -17.86 7.15 -10.42
C LYS A 186 -16.99 6.66 -9.27
N PHE A 187 -17.12 7.24 -8.07
CA PHE A 187 -16.36 6.78 -6.91
C PHE A 187 -16.72 5.33 -6.54
N TYR A 188 -18.00 4.98 -6.59
CA TYR A 188 -18.47 3.61 -6.35
C TYR A 188 -17.89 2.59 -7.35
N THR A 189 -17.73 2.96 -8.63
CA THR A 189 -17.16 2.06 -9.65
C THR A 189 -15.70 1.69 -9.39
N LEU A 190 -14.97 2.46 -8.58
CA LEU A 190 -13.61 2.12 -8.16
C LEU A 190 -13.55 0.95 -7.16
N GLY A 191 -14.69 0.60 -6.54
CA GLY A 191 -14.82 -0.57 -5.68
C GLY A 191 -16.02 -0.46 -4.73
N PHE A 192 -16.78 -1.55 -4.64
CA PHE A 192 -18.09 -1.54 -3.95
C PHE A 192 -18.00 -1.15 -2.46
N ASN A 193 -16.88 -1.46 -1.80
CA ASN A 193 -16.67 -1.22 -0.37
C ASN A 193 -16.17 0.20 -0.06
N LEU A 194 -15.80 1.00 -1.06
CA LEU A 194 -15.18 2.31 -0.86
C LEU A 194 -16.15 3.33 -0.27
N LEU A 195 -17.36 3.45 -0.84
CA LEU A 195 -18.35 4.41 -0.35
C LEU A 195 -18.77 4.11 1.10
N PRO A 196 -19.09 2.85 1.49
CA PRO A 196 -19.30 2.51 2.90
C PRO A 196 -18.09 2.82 3.80
N MET A 197 -16.86 2.53 3.35
CA MET A 197 -15.65 2.83 4.11
C MET A 197 -15.45 4.33 4.31
N LEU A 198 -15.71 5.13 3.26
CA LEU A 198 -15.64 6.58 3.29
C LEU A 198 -16.63 7.17 4.29
N LEU A 199 -17.88 6.70 4.28
CA LEU A 199 -18.92 7.14 5.22
C LEU A 199 -18.57 6.74 6.67
N LYS A 200 -18.03 5.54 6.89
CA LYS A 200 -17.54 5.13 8.22
C LYS A 200 -16.41 6.05 8.71
N GLN A 201 -15.46 6.39 7.84
CA GLN A 201 -14.37 7.30 8.19
C GLN A 201 -14.90 8.71 8.50
N LYS A 202 -15.79 9.26 7.65
CA LYS A 202 -16.39 10.58 7.87
C LYS A 202 -17.15 10.66 9.20
N ASN A 203 -17.81 9.58 9.59
CA ASN A 203 -18.57 9.48 10.84
C ASN A 203 -17.71 9.04 12.05
N GLY A 204 -16.37 9.01 11.94
CA GLY A 204 -15.47 8.65 13.02
C GLY A 204 -15.54 7.18 13.48
N LYS A 205 -16.17 6.29 12.71
CA LYS A 205 -16.33 4.86 13.07
C LYS A 205 -15.09 4.02 12.78
N ILE A 206 -14.18 4.53 11.94
CA ILE A 206 -12.90 3.91 11.62
C ILE A 206 -11.82 5.01 11.56
N ASN A 207 -10.55 4.60 11.55
CA ASN A 207 -9.40 5.49 11.44
C ASN A 207 -8.45 5.03 10.32
N SER A 208 -8.90 5.17 9.07
CA SER A 208 -8.22 4.77 7.84
C SER A 208 -7.62 5.98 7.14
N TRP A 209 -6.30 5.95 6.96
CA TRP A 209 -5.59 6.90 6.09
C TRP A 209 -5.83 6.59 4.60
N ALA A 210 -5.92 5.31 4.24
CA ALA A 210 -5.98 4.86 2.85
C ALA A 210 -7.21 5.38 2.11
N ILE A 211 -8.39 5.42 2.76
CA ILE A 211 -9.60 5.97 2.14
C ILE A 211 -9.52 7.49 1.92
N ARG A 212 -8.78 8.21 2.79
CA ARG A 212 -8.54 9.65 2.65
C ARG A 212 -7.59 9.91 1.47
N PHE A 213 -6.53 9.10 1.36
CA PHE A 213 -5.59 9.14 0.25
C PHE A 213 -6.29 8.86 -1.10
N LEU A 214 -7.14 7.83 -1.16
CA LEU A 214 -7.94 7.51 -2.35
C LEU A 214 -8.96 8.60 -2.69
N LEU A 215 -9.61 9.21 -1.69
CA LEU A 215 -10.52 10.33 -1.94
C LEU A 215 -9.77 11.51 -2.58
N HIS A 216 -8.58 11.83 -2.07
CA HIS A 216 -7.72 12.85 -2.67
C HIS A 216 -7.34 12.51 -4.11
N GLN A 217 -6.92 11.26 -4.37
CA GLN A 217 -6.65 10.76 -5.71
C GLN A 217 -7.83 10.99 -6.65
N PHE A 218 -9.01 10.54 -6.24
CA PHE A 218 -10.23 10.62 -7.03
C PHE A 218 -10.61 12.06 -7.36
N LYS A 219 -10.59 12.94 -6.36
CA LYS A 219 -10.98 14.35 -6.52
C LYS A 219 -10.03 15.14 -7.43
N ASN A 220 -8.77 14.74 -7.48
CA ASN A 220 -7.76 15.36 -8.32
C ASN A 220 -7.51 14.61 -9.64
N LYS A 221 -8.27 13.55 -9.93
CA LYS A 221 -8.14 12.71 -11.14
C LYS A 221 -6.72 12.17 -11.34
N LEU A 222 -6.07 11.76 -10.24
CA LEU A 222 -4.72 11.24 -10.24
C LEU A 222 -4.69 9.71 -10.40
N TYR A 223 -3.56 9.19 -10.86
CA TYR A 223 -3.38 7.77 -11.12
C TYR A 223 -2.40 7.14 -10.15
N SER A 224 -2.60 5.85 -9.89
CA SER A 224 -1.62 4.98 -9.27
C SER A 224 -1.14 3.98 -10.30
N ILE A 225 0.16 3.68 -10.30
CA ILE A 225 0.76 2.69 -11.21
C ILE A 225 0.81 1.34 -10.54
N TYR A 226 0.20 0.33 -11.16
CA TYR A 226 0.13 -1.03 -10.69
C TYR A 226 1.01 -1.93 -11.54
N PRO A 227 1.72 -2.91 -10.94
CA PRO A 227 2.40 -3.92 -11.71
C PRO A 227 1.35 -4.86 -12.31
N VAL A 228 1.67 -5.45 -13.45
CA VAL A 228 0.83 -6.52 -14.04
C VAL A 228 0.81 -7.75 -13.14
N LYS A 229 1.97 -8.10 -12.54
CA LYS A 229 2.12 -9.18 -11.56
C LYS A 229 2.40 -8.58 -10.19
N SER A 230 1.67 -9.01 -9.16
CA SER A 230 1.85 -8.47 -7.81
C SER A 230 3.29 -8.68 -7.33
N LYS A 231 3.91 -7.62 -6.82
CA LYS A 231 5.24 -7.65 -6.18
C LYS A 231 5.14 -7.86 -4.68
N VAL A 232 3.92 -7.83 -4.13
CA VAL A 232 3.64 -8.08 -2.72
C VAL A 232 2.51 -9.10 -2.59
N LEU A 233 2.54 -9.88 -1.51
CA LEU A 233 1.45 -10.74 -1.07
C LEU A 233 1.10 -10.36 0.37
N ASN A 234 -0.17 -10.04 0.63
CA ASN A 234 -0.61 -9.73 1.99
C ASN A 234 -0.91 -11.03 2.76
N ILE A 235 -0.24 -11.20 3.90
CA ILE A 235 -0.38 -12.35 4.81
C ILE A 235 -1.09 -11.99 6.12
N GLY A 236 -1.65 -10.78 6.20
CA GLY A 236 -2.31 -10.19 7.36
C GLY A 236 -3.74 -10.64 7.59
N PHE A 237 -4.14 -11.78 7.04
CA PHE A 237 -5.46 -12.38 7.22
C PHE A 237 -5.39 -13.49 8.27
N GLY A 238 -6.38 -13.59 9.14
CA GLY A 238 -6.43 -14.63 10.18
C GLY A 238 -6.90 -14.11 11.53
N ILE A 239 -6.80 -14.96 12.56
CA ILE A 239 -7.34 -14.68 13.90
C ILE A 239 -6.69 -13.46 14.56
N ASP A 240 -5.42 -13.22 14.25
CA ASP A 240 -4.60 -12.13 14.81
C ASP A 240 -4.70 -10.82 13.99
N ALA A 241 -5.49 -10.80 12.91
CA ALA A 241 -5.65 -9.63 12.07
C ALA A 241 -6.48 -8.53 12.76
N THR A 242 -5.96 -7.31 12.82
CA THR A 242 -6.67 -6.17 13.45
C THR A 242 -7.91 -5.75 12.65
N HIS A 243 -7.90 -5.91 11.33
CA HIS A 243 -8.95 -5.41 10.44
C HIS A 243 -9.65 -6.48 9.59
N THR A 244 -9.10 -7.67 9.43
CA THR A 244 -9.69 -8.72 8.56
C THR A 244 -9.58 -10.10 9.21
N LYS A 245 -10.51 -10.39 10.13
CA LYS A 245 -10.57 -11.65 10.89
C LYS A 245 -11.08 -12.87 10.10
N SER A 246 -11.34 -12.71 8.82
CA SER A 246 -11.84 -13.77 7.92
C SER A 246 -10.74 -14.19 6.95
N ASN A 247 -10.63 -15.49 6.68
CA ASN A 247 -9.73 -16.06 5.67
C ASN A 247 -10.19 -15.68 4.26
N PHE A 248 -10.01 -14.42 3.87
CA PHE A 248 -10.17 -14.00 2.48
C PHE A 248 -8.88 -14.35 1.75
N TYR A 249 -8.87 -15.51 1.09
CA TYR A 249 -7.87 -15.81 0.08
C TYR A 249 -8.12 -14.90 -1.12
N TYR A 250 -7.46 -13.75 -1.16
CA TYR A 250 -7.17 -13.18 -2.46
C TYR A 250 -6.18 -14.14 -3.12
N ASN A 251 -6.57 -14.73 -4.26
CA ASN A 251 -5.70 -15.58 -5.09
C ASN A 251 -4.67 -14.68 -5.80
N ASP A 252 -3.86 -13.99 -5.02
CA ASP A 252 -2.83 -13.10 -5.53
C ASP A 252 -1.55 -13.91 -5.71
N GLU A 253 -1.13 -14.00 -6.97
CA GLU A 253 0.14 -14.64 -7.32
C GLU A 253 1.26 -13.62 -7.14
N LEU A 254 2.19 -13.95 -6.25
CA LEU A 254 3.42 -13.18 -6.08
C LEU A 254 4.34 -13.45 -7.27
N ASP A 255 4.86 -12.38 -7.88
CA ASP A 255 5.80 -12.49 -8.99
C ASP A 255 7.05 -13.28 -8.59
N GLN A 256 7.32 -14.36 -9.30
CA GLN A 256 8.49 -15.23 -9.12
C GLN A 256 9.60 -14.92 -10.14
N SER A 257 9.42 -13.94 -11.03
CA SER A 257 10.45 -13.57 -12.00
C SER A 257 11.64 -12.88 -11.33
N GLU A 258 12.82 -13.04 -11.93
CA GLU A 258 14.06 -12.41 -11.49
C GLU A 258 14.34 -11.08 -12.22
N ASN A 259 13.37 -10.55 -12.97
CA ASN A 259 13.53 -9.34 -13.76
C ASN A 259 13.99 -8.16 -12.90
N THR A 260 15.03 -7.45 -13.32
CA THR A 260 15.52 -6.23 -12.67
C THR A 260 15.32 -4.98 -13.54
N THR A 261 14.72 -5.15 -14.71
CA THR A 261 14.35 -4.08 -15.65
C THR A 261 12.88 -4.20 -16.02
N PHE A 262 12.15 -3.09 -16.05
CA PHE A 262 10.72 -3.06 -16.33
C PHE A 262 10.36 -2.09 -17.46
N LYS A 263 9.38 -2.47 -18.28
CA LYS A 263 8.84 -1.65 -19.36
C LYS A 263 7.58 -0.93 -18.91
N PHE A 264 7.69 0.39 -18.78
CA PHE A 264 6.62 1.28 -18.37
C PHE A 264 5.96 2.00 -19.55
N ASN A 265 4.72 2.44 -19.37
CA ASN A 265 4.01 3.25 -20.35
C ASN A 265 4.17 4.74 -20.01
N SER A 266 4.63 5.55 -20.95
CA SER A 266 4.72 7.01 -20.74
C SER A 266 3.36 7.70 -20.70
N VAL A 267 2.33 7.11 -21.31
CA VAL A 267 0.97 7.65 -21.32
C VAL A 267 0.24 7.26 -20.04
N ILE A 268 -0.18 8.27 -19.27
CA ILE A 268 -0.91 8.09 -18.02
C ILE A 268 -2.41 8.17 -18.29
N GLU A 269 -2.97 7.02 -18.62
CA GLU A 269 -4.40 6.82 -18.79
C GLU A 269 -4.78 5.37 -18.46
N GLU A 270 -6.07 5.11 -18.27
CA GLU A 270 -6.57 3.75 -18.11
C GLU A 270 -6.64 3.05 -19.46
N ASP A 271 -5.89 1.95 -19.61
CA ASP A 271 -6.18 0.98 -20.66
C ASP A 271 -7.55 0.36 -20.38
N LYS A 272 -8.47 0.47 -21.34
CA LYS A 272 -9.87 0.04 -21.17
C LYS A 272 -10.01 -1.46 -20.90
N ALA A 273 -9.19 -2.29 -21.53
CA ALA A 273 -9.21 -3.73 -21.33
C ALA A 273 -8.68 -4.10 -19.94
N ILE A 274 -7.56 -3.49 -19.54
CA ILE A 274 -6.95 -3.72 -18.22
C ILE A 274 -7.83 -3.20 -17.09
N SER A 275 -8.29 -1.96 -17.17
CA SER A 275 -9.14 -1.32 -16.14
C SER A 275 -10.43 -2.10 -15.90
N THR A 276 -11.07 -2.60 -16.97
CA THR A 276 -12.27 -3.45 -16.83
C THR A 276 -11.98 -4.71 -16.01
N LEU A 277 -10.85 -5.38 -16.27
CA LEU A 277 -10.45 -6.59 -15.54
C LEU A 277 -10.04 -6.26 -14.10
N PHE A 278 -9.32 -5.14 -13.89
CA PHE A 278 -8.89 -4.67 -12.59
C PHE A 278 -10.08 -4.33 -11.68
N TYR A 279 -11.02 -3.49 -12.14
CA TYR A 279 -12.17 -3.09 -11.32
C TYR A 279 -13.18 -4.21 -11.07
N LYS A 280 -13.22 -5.23 -11.94
CA LYS A 280 -14.02 -6.44 -11.70
C LYS A 280 -13.63 -7.11 -10.38
N ASN A 281 -12.35 -7.09 -9.99
CA ASN A 281 -11.87 -7.65 -8.72
C ASN A 281 -12.44 -6.92 -7.48
N TYR A 282 -12.85 -5.66 -7.62
CA TYR A 282 -13.44 -4.85 -6.55
C TYR A 282 -14.97 -4.71 -6.69
N SER A 283 -15.60 -5.51 -7.54
CA SER A 283 -17.05 -5.48 -7.75
C SER A 283 -17.80 -6.20 -6.62
N PHE A 284 -19.07 -5.83 -6.43
CA PHE A 284 -19.95 -6.54 -5.50
C PHE A 284 -20.09 -8.03 -5.86
N LYS A 285 -20.16 -8.35 -7.16
CA LYS A 285 -20.20 -9.75 -7.63
C LYS A 285 -18.97 -10.52 -7.15
N GLN A 286 -17.77 -9.96 -7.30
CA GLN A 286 -16.55 -10.62 -6.84
C GLN A 286 -16.52 -10.78 -5.33
N TYR A 287 -17.00 -9.78 -4.58
CA TYR A 287 -17.13 -9.89 -3.12
C TYR A 287 -18.01 -11.07 -2.70
N ILE A 288 -19.17 -11.27 -3.33
CA ILE A 288 -20.04 -12.40 -3.05
C ILE A 288 -19.35 -13.74 -3.37
N ILE A 289 -18.66 -13.83 -4.52
CA ILE A 289 -17.88 -15.02 -4.89
C ILE A 289 -16.83 -15.34 -3.82
N ASN A 290 -16.05 -14.35 -3.39
CA ASN A 290 -15.01 -14.53 -2.38
C ASN A 290 -15.61 -14.94 -1.03
N LYS A 291 -16.76 -14.35 -0.65
CA LYS A 291 -17.46 -14.70 0.60
C LYS A 291 -17.94 -16.15 0.59
N ILE A 292 -18.50 -16.62 -0.52
CA ILE A 292 -18.93 -18.02 -0.65
C ILE A 292 -17.72 -18.97 -0.56
N LYS A 293 -16.62 -18.64 -1.27
CA LYS A 293 -15.39 -19.44 -1.21
C LYS A 293 -14.79 -19.54 0.19
N SER A 294 -14.94 -18.51 1.04
CA SER A 294 -14.41 -18.54 2.41
C SER A 294 -15.22 -19.41 3.39
N LEU A 295 -16.39 -19.91 2.97
CA LEU A 295 -17.28 -20.76 3.79
C LEU A 295 -17.10 -22.26 3.50
N VAL A 296 -16.32 -22.62 2.48
CA VAL A 296 -15.98 -23.98 2.06
C VAL A 296 -14.54 -24.26 2.42
#